data_AF-X1MVE3-F1
#
_entry.id   AF-X1MVE3-F1
#
_cell.length_a   1.000
_cell.length_b   1.000
_cell.length_c   1.000
_cell.angle_alpha   90.00
_cell.angle_beta   90.00
_cell.angle_gamma   90.00
#
_symmetry.space_group_name_H-M   'P 1'
#
loop_
_entity.id
_entity.type
_entity.pdbx_description
1 polymer ?
#
loop_
_entity_poly.entity_id
_entity_poly.type
_entity_poly.pdbx_seq_one_letter_code
_entity_poly.pdbx_strand_id
1 'polypeptide(L)' 'MSIKIDLDQIVNGSDKQTNFTSGLLRLIFKADRHHTELLRKGFPNAVKAVEHYQTTGEILDLEAD' A
#
# COMPACT_ATOMS: atom_id res chain seq x y z
N MET A 1 -9.13 -1.35 -9.47
CA MET A 1 -7.73 -1.79 -9.67
C MET A 1 -7.33 -2.58 -8.44
N SER A 2 -6.62 -3.72 -8.58
CA SER A 2 -6.24 -4.57 -7.44
C SER A 2 -4.97 -4.03 -6.78
N ILE A 3 -5.03 -3.80 -5.46
CA ILE A 3 -3.90 -3.31 -4.65
C ILE A 3 -2.71 -4.29 -4.71
N LYS A 4 -2.97 -5.58 -4.94
CA LYS A 4 -1.94 -6.62 -5.02
C LYS A 4 -0.94 -6.38 -6.16
N ILE A 5 -1.44 -5.97 -7.33
CA ILE A 5 -0.61 -5.73 -8.52
C ILE A 5 0.29 -4.52 -8.27
N ASP A 6 -0.26 -3.45 -7.70
CA ASP A 6 0.50 -2.25 -7.36
C ASP A 6 1.56 -2.50 -6.26
N LEU A 7 1.24 -3.31 -5.23
CA LEU A 7 2.18 -3.64 -4.16
C LEU A 7 3.32 -4.55 -4.64
N ASP A 8 3.01 -5.56 -5.44
CA ASP A 8 3.99 -6.49 -6.02
C ASP A 8 5.00 -5.74 -6.90
N GLN A 9 4.53 -4.78 -7.70
CA GLN A 9 5.40 -3.94 -8.53
C GLN A 9 6.30 -2.99 -7.71
N ILE A 10 5.80 -2.46 -6.59
CA ILE A 10 6.63 -1.63 -5.68
C ILE A 10 7.74 -2.46 -5.04
N VAL A 11 7.43 -3.68 -4.62
CA VAL A 11 8.34 -4.57 -3.90
C VAL A 11 9.37 -5.21 -4.86
N ASN A 12 8.92 -5.71 -6.00
CA ASN A 12 9.76 -6.42 -6.96
C ASN A 12 10.50 -5.48 -7.94
N GLY A 13 10.34 -4.16 -7.79
CA GLY A 13 11.11 -3.16 -8.54
C GLY A 13 10.80 -3.08 -10.04
N SER A 14 9.73 -3.74 -10.49
CA SER A 14 9.37 -3.81 -11.89
C SER A 14 8.41 -2.67 -12.24
N ASP A 15 9.00 -1.65 -12.84
CA ASP A 15 8.39 -0.62 -13.67
C ASP A 15 7.76 0.63 -13.01
N LYS A 16 7.87 1.73 -13.76
CA LYS A 16 7.58 3.12 -13.41
C LYS A 16 6.06 3.39 -13.39
N GLN A 17 5.26 2.57 -12.73
CA GLN A 17 3.84 2.92 -12.58
C GLN A 17 3.68 4.06 -11.57
N THR A 18 3.40 5.24 -12.11
CA THR A 18 3.11 6.50 -11.42
C THR A 18 1.61 6.58 -11.13
N ASN A 19 1.02 5.47 -10.68
CA ASN A 19 -0.41 5.41 -10.39
C ASN A 19 -0.66 5.96 -8.98
N PHE A 20 -1.83 6.55 -8.75
CA PHE A 20 -2.16 7.12 -7.45
C PHE A 20 -2.02 6.09 -6.32
N THR A 21 -2.49 4.87 -6.55
CA THR A 21 -2.38 3.74 -5.62
C THR A 21 -0.94 3.42 -5.27
N SER A 22 -0.03 3.35 -6.25
CA SER A 22 1.38 3.03 -5.99
C SER A 22 2.10 4.14 -5.22
N GLY A 23 1.76 5.40 -5.50
CA GLY A 23 2.22 6.57 -4.73
C GLY A 23 1.71 6.56 -3.29
N LEU A 24 0.42 6.24 -3.11
CA LEU A 24 -0.22 6.11 -1.80
C LEU A 24 0.42 4.98 -0.97
N LEU A 25 0.65 3.81 -1.56
CA LEU A 25 1.31 2.71 -0.87
C LEU A 25 2.72 3.10 -0.43
N ARG A 26 3.52 3.75 -1.28
CA ARG A 26 4.85 4.28 -0.90
C ARG A 26 4.79 5.32 0.21
N LEU A 27 3.76 6.17 0.22
CA LEU A 27 3.53 7.15 1.27
C LEU A 27 3.23 6.44 2.60
N ILE A 28 2.34 5.45 2.59
CA ILE A 28 2.00 4.65 3.77
C ILE A 28 3.24 3.89 4.29
N PHE A 29 4.06 3.32 3.41
CA PHE A 29 5.32 2.65 3.78
C PHE A 29 6.30 3.56 4.53
N LYS A 30 6.27 4.87 4.26
CA LYS A 30 7.14 5.87 4.90
C LYS A 30 6.44 6.68 5.98
N ALA A 31 5.15 6.47 6.20
CA ALA A 31 4.35 7.25 7.13
C ALA A 31 4.64 6.83 8.57
N ASP A 32 4.81 7.82 9.45
CA ASP A 32 4.84 7.58 10.90
C ASP A 32 3.46 7.17 11.41
N ARG A 33 3.42 6.51 12.57
CA ARG A 33 2.19 5.97 13.19
C ARG A 33 1.02 6.97 13.22
N HIS A 34 1.29 8.25 13.48
CA HIS A 34 0.28 9.31 13.49
C HIS A 34 -0.32 9.57 12.10
N HIS A 35 0.51 9.61 11.06
CA HIS A 35 0.07 9.79 9.67
C HIS A 35 -0.61 8.53 9.13
N THR A 36 -0.15 7.35 9.52
CA THR A 36 -0.80 6.08 9.16
C THR A 36 -2.23 6.01 9.70
N GLU A 37 -2.49 6.49 10.92
CA GLU A 37 -3.84 6.56 11.47
C GLU A 37 -4.75 7.53 10.71
N LEU A 38 -4.21 8.65 10.20
CA LEU A 38 -4.95 9.57 9.33
C LEU A 38 -5.23 8.94 7.96
N LEU A 39 -4.23 8.29 7.36
CA LEU A 39 -4.37 7.60 6.08
C LEU A 39 -5.36 6.43 6.17
N ARG A 40 -5.42 5.74 7.31
CA ARG A 40 -6.38 4.65 7.55
C ARG A 40 -7.84 5.15 7.51
N LYS A 41 -8.10 6.41 7.83
CA LYS A 41 -9.47 6.98 7.74
C LYS A 41 -9.91 7.21 6.30
N GLY A 42 -8.98 7.50 5.40
CA GLY A 42 -9.28 7.75 3.98
C GLY A 42 -9.10 6.52 3.09
N PHE A 43 -8.13 5.66 3.41
CA PHE A 43 -7.70 4.52 2.60
C PHE A 43 -7.42 3.29 3.50
N PRO A 44 -8.45 2.72 4.15
CA PRO A 44 -8.28 1.64 5.11
C PRO A 44 -7.70 0.36 4.49
N ASN A 45 -8.06 0.01 3.25
CA ASN A 45 -7.57 -1.19 2.58
C ASN A 45 -6.10 -1.04 2.16
N ALA A 46 -5.70 0.14 1.69
CA ALA A 46 -4.31 0.43 1.36
C ALA A 46 -3.40 0.33 2.59
N VAL A 47 -3.83 0.89 3.74
CA VAL A 47 -3.08 0.79 5.00
C VAL A 47 -2.99 -0.65 5.46
N LYS A 48 -4.10 -1.40 5.42
CA LYS A 48 -4.14 -2.81 5.81
C LYS A 48 -3.21 -3.68 4.95
N ALA A 49 -3.15 -3.44 3.64
CA ALA A 49 -2.25 -4.15 2.74
C ALA A 49 -0.78 -3.91 3.12
N VAL A 50 -0.39 -2.67 3.39
CA VAL A 50 0.99 -2.34 3.80
C VAL A 50 1.33 -2.89 5.18
N GLU A 51 0.46 -2.74 6.17
CA GLU A 51 0.70 -3.28 7.53
C GLU A 51 0.82 -4.81 7.52
N HIS A 52 -0.04 -5.48 6.75
CA HIS A 52 0.03 -6.93 6.62
C HIS A 52 1.32 -7.36 5.95
N TYR A 53 1.72 -6.69 4.87
CA TYR A 53 2.99 -6.95 4.20
C TYR A 53 4.19 -6.71 5.12
N GLN A 54 4.21 -5.63 5.91
CA GLN A 54 5.28 -5.37 6.88
C GLN A 54 5.35 -6.43 7.99
N THR A 55 4.21 -7.04 8.35
CA THR A 55 4.14 -8.03 9.43
C THR A 55 4.44 -9.45 8.95
N THR A 56 4.01 -9.81 7.75
CA THR A 56 4.00 -11.20 7.25
C THR A 56 4.91 -11.42 6.05
N GLY A 57 5.27 -10.35 5.31
CA GLY A 57 5.91 -10.44 4.01
C GLY A 57 4.97 -10.84 2.87
N GLU A 58 3.68 -11.06 3.14
CA GLU A 58 2.70 -11.50 2.15
C GLU A 58 1.86 -10.33 1.62
N ILE A 59 1.54 -10.37 0.32
CA ILE A 59 0.74 -9.36 -0.35
C ILE A 59 -0.74 -9.74 -0.30
N LEU A 60 -1.53 -8.97 0.44
CA LEU A 60 -2.99 -9.12 0.46
C LEU A 60 -3.62 -8.61 -0.84
N ASP A 61 -4.53 -9.42 -1.39
CA ASP A 61 -5.41 -9.01 -2.49
C ASP A 61 -6.64 -8.29 -1.92
N LEU A 62 -6.53 -6.97 -1.82
CA LEU A 62 -7.65 -6.10 -1.43
C LEU A 62 -8.03 -5.20 -2.61
N GLU A 63 -9.31 -4.87 -2.72
CA GLU A 63 -9.77 -3.88 -3.68
C GLU A 63 -9.30 -2.48 -3.28
N ALA A 64 -8.97 -1.64 -4.27
CA ALA A 64 -8.67 -0.24 -4.05
C ALA A 64 -9.89 0.49 -3.45
N ASP A 65 -9.65 1.26 -2.39
CA ASP A 65 -10.64 2.15 -1.76
C ASP A 65 -11.09 3.28 -2.71
#